data_AF-A0A9P5JSQ2-F1
#
_entry.id   AF-A0A9P5JSQ2-F1
#
_cell.length_a   1.000
_cell.length_b   1.000
_cell.length_c   1.000
_cell.angle_alpha   90.00
_cell.angle_beta   90.00
_cell.angle_gamma   90.00
#
_symmetry.space_group_name_H-M   'P 1'
#
loop_
_entity.id
_entity.type
_entity.pdbx_description
1 polymer ?
#
loop_
_entity_poly.entity_id
_entity_poly.type
_entity_poly.pdbx_seq_one_letter_code
_entity_poly.pdbx_strand_id
1 'polypeptide(L)'
;MNDQAASKAKNEKKLPNTRLAVSNLVEANLNQACISPPSARKRSPAEIARSRHQCEFGLSKCGIYSGIPSSYSSSSRESEPEFSAVGAYECIDTMFNLESCGGCVVPYTLGLTSDEVAELEPGVDCTAMPHVSDVECRMGRCIVHKCHAGSRRVPVLLANGDAGFECVPEGTILKGQSGVFNFLG
;
A
#
# COMPACT_ATOMS: atom_id res chain seq x y z
N MET A 1 20.61 -43.79 54.63
CA MET A 1 19.84 -45.01 54.34
C MET A 1 19.33 -44.89 52.91
N ASN A 2 19.92 -45.70 52.03
CA ASN A 2 19.53 -46.19 50.69
C ASN A 2 18.98 -45.19 49.65
N ASP A 3 19.62 -45.00 48.48
CA ASP A 3 19.99 -45.92 47.38
C ASP A 3 18.86 -46.25 46.40
N GLN A 4 19.26 -46.17 45.12
CA GLN A 4 18.69 -46.69 43.86
C GLN A 4 17.64 -45.81 43.13
N ALA A 5 17.84 -45.27 41.92
CA ALA A 5 18.51 -45.67 40.66
C ALA A 5 17.51 -46.05 39.55
N ALA A 6 17.96 -45.82 38.31
CA ALA A 6 17.45 -46.21 36.99
C ALA A 6 16.55 -45.17 36.27
N SER A 7 16.98 -44.42 35.25
CA SER A 7 17.67 -44.69 33.96
C SER A 7 16.76 -45.16 32.82
N LYS A 8 16.72 -44.37 31.73
CA LYS A 8 16.55 -44.69 30.27
C LYS A 8 15.69 -43.61 29.60
N ALA A 9 15.87 -43.18 28.35
CA ALA A 9 16.97 -43.24 27.39
C ALA A 9 16.58 -42.31 26.22
N LYS A 10 17.58 -41.59 25.70
CA LYS A 10 17.85 -41.16 24.31
C LYS A 10 16.68 -41.08 23.31
N ASN A 11 16.51 -39.89 22.72
CA ASN A 11 16.22 -39.78 21.28
C ASN A 11 16.93 -38.56 20.67
N GLU A 12 18.14 -38.79 20.17
CA GLU A 12 18.90 -37.85 19.35
C GLU A 12 18.30 -37.82 17.94
N LYS A 13 17.55 -36.75 17.59
CA LYS A 13 17.23 -36.48 16.18
C LYS A 13 18.37 -35.69 15.54
N LYS A 14 19.15 -36.45 14.78
CA LYS A 14 20.22 -36.09 13.85
C LYS A 14 19.83 -34.89 12.97
N LEU A 15 20.58 -33.79 13.13
CA LEU A 15 20.60 -32.63 12.26
C LEU A 15 21.41 -32.97 10.99
N PRO A 16 20.87 -32.84 9.77
CA PRO A 16 21.71 -32.92 8.58
C PRO A 16 22.50 -31.63 8.41
N ASN A 17 23.81 -31.79 8.51
CA ASN A 17 24.85 -30.83 8.22
C ASN A 17 25.09 -30.82 6.71
N THR A 18 24.79 -29.72 6.02
CA THR A 18 25.34 -29.47 4.67
C THR A 18 25.81 -28.03 4.58
N ARG A 19 27.12 -27.89 4.75
CA ARG A 19 27.93 -26.71 4.44
C ARG A 19 27.77 -26.30 2.97
N LEU A 20 27.59 -24.99 2.80
CA LEU A 20 28.28 -24.10 1.85
C LEU A 20 28.71 -24.72 0.51
N ALA A 21 28.03 -24.28 -0.55
CA ALA A 21 28.65 -24.02 -1.84
C ALA A 21 28.20 -22.64 -2.32
N VAL A 22 29.06 -21.65 -2.08
CA VAL A 22 29.07 -20.37 -2.81
C VAL A 22 29.98 -20.58 -4.02
N SER A 23 29.63 -19.89 -5.11
CA SER A 23 30.33 -19.77 -6.39
C SER A 23 29.85 -20.74 -7.48
N ASN A 24 28.96 -20.23 -8.35
CA ASN A 24 29.31 -20.02 -9.76
C ASN A 24 28.27 -19.09 -10.41
N LEU A 25 28.75 -17.89 -10.73
CA LEU A 25 28.16 -16.99 -11.71
C LEU A 25 28.52 -17.48 -13.12
N VAL A 26 27.65 -17.13 -14.06
CA VAL A 26 27.84 -17.13 -15.53
C VAL A 26 27.72 -18.51 -16.20
N GLU A 27 26.57 -18.80 -16.82
CA GLU A 27 26.42 -18.73 -18.28
C GLU A 27 24.97 -19.01 -18.72
N ALA A 28 24.63 -18.40 -19.85
CA ALA A 28 23.30 -18.19 -20.41
C ALA A 28 22.43 -19.46 -20.56
N ASN A 29 21.13 -19.29 -20.32
CA ASN A 29 20.13 -19.95 -21.16
C ASN A 29 19.13 -18.91 -21.66
N LEU A 30 19.52 -18.30 -22.78
CA LEU A 30 18.71 -17.44 -23.62
C LEU A 30 17.67 -18.30 -24.36
N ASN A 31 16.75 -18.91 -23.62
CA ASN A 31 15.57 -19.61 -24.14
C ASN A 31 14.37 -19.28 -23.25
N GLN A 32 14.19 -17.99 -22.96
CA GLN A 32 12.88 -17.50 -22.52
C GLN A 32 11.99 -17.52 -23.76
N ALA A 33 11.45 -18.70 -24.07
CA ALA A 33 10.34 -18.80 -25.00
C ALA A 33 9.26 -17.83 -24.52
N CYS A 34 8.92 -16.84 -25.34
CA CYS A 34 7.69 -16.10 -25.18
C CYS A 34 6.56 -17.13 -25.20
N ILE A 35 6.04 -17.50 -24.02
CA ILE A 35 4.84 -18.31 -23.93
C ILE A 35 3.75 -17.45 -24.54
N SER A 36 3.39 -17.75 -25.77
CA SER A 36 2.24 -17.20 -26.48
C SER A 36 1.05 -17.10 -25.52
N PRO A 37 0.26 -16.01 -25.53
CA PRO A 37 -0.90 -15.89 -24.65
C PRO A 37 -1.81 -17.10 -24.88
N PRO A 38 -2.17 -17.88 -23.84
CA PRO A 38 -3.10 -18.97 -24.02
C PRO A 38 -4.43 -18.37 -24.45
N SER A 39 -4.81 -18.69 -25.68
CA SER A 39 -6.13 -18.51 -26.28
C SER A 39 -7.24 -18.54 -25.22
N ALA A 40 -7.96 -17.42 -25.09
CA ALA A 40 -9.21 -17.14 -24.36
C ALA A 40 -9.83 -18.29 -23.52
N ARG A 41 -9.05 -18.92 -22.65
CA ARG A 41 -9.53 -19.95 -21.74
C ARG A 41 -10.15 -19.22 -20.58
N LYS A 42 -11.47 -19.38 -20.41
CA LYS A 42 -12.19 -18.89 -19.23
C LYS A 42 -11.43 -19.37 -18.00
N ARG A 43 -10.79 -18.44 -17.27
CA ARG A 43 -10.05 -18.75 -16.04
C ARG A 43 -11.02 -19.46 -15.10
N SER A 44 -10.57 -20.53 -14.48
CA SER A 44 -11.41 -21.23 -13.52
C SER A 44 -11.77 -20.29 -12.35
N PRO A 45 -12.94 -20.43 -11.72
CA PRO A 45 -13.28 -19.64 -10.53
C PRO A 45 -12.22 -19.75 -9.42
N ALA A 46 -11.54 -20.89 -9.32
CA ALA A 46 -10.43 -21.10 -8.39
C ALA A 46 -9.17 -20.30 -8.75
N GLU A 47 -8.83 -20.13 -10.03
CA GLU A 47 -7.72 -19.25 -10.46
C GLU A 47 -8.06 -17.78 -10.29
N ILE A 48 -9.32 -17.40 -10.50
CA ILE A 48 -9.82 -16.04 -10.21
C ILE A 48 -9.76 -15.77 -8.70
N ALA A 49 -10.16 -16.73 -7.86
CA ALA A 49 -10.07 -16.62 -6.41
C ALA A 49 -8.62 -16.55 -5.92
N ARG A 50 -7.69 -17.35 -6.49
CA ARG A 50 -6.26 -17.22 -6.21
C ARG A 50 -5.69 -15.87 -6.67
N SER A 51 -6.24 -15.30 -7.74
CA SER A 51 -5.90 -13.94 -8.18
C SER A 51 -6.37 -12.84 -7.22
N ARG A 52 -7.33 -13.10 -6.33
CA ARG A 52 -7.81 -12.12 -5.35
C ARG A 52 -6.91 -12.02 -4.11
N HIS A 53 -6.04 -13.01 -3.88
CA HIS A 53 -5.07 -13.03 -2.79
C HIS A 53 -3.63 -12.92 -3.32
N GLN A 54 -3.38 -11.90 -4.14
CA GLN A 54 -2.06 -11.67 -4.73
C GLN A 54 -1.11 -10.89 -3.82
N CYS A 55 -1.64 -10.24 -2.80
CA CYS A 55 -0.86 -9.57 -1.78
C CYS A 55 -0.91 -10.35 -0.47
N GLU A 56 0.16 -10.23 0.32
CA GLU A 56 0.20 -10.78 1.68
C GLU A 56 -0.85 -10.13 2.57
N PHE A 57 -1.18 -10.77 3.69
CA PHE A 57 -2.19 -10.26 4.61
C PHE A 57 -1.82 -8.85 5.10
N GLY A 58 -2.77 -7.93 5.02
CA GLY A 58 -2.58 -6.53 5.43
C GLY A 58 -2.05 -5.60 4.34
N LEU A 59 -1.71 -6.12 3.15
CA LEU A 59 -1.30 -5.31 2.01
C LEU A 59 -2.46 -5.09 1.04
N SER A 60 -2.55 -3.86 0.52
CA SER A 60 -3.52 -3.44 -0.49
C SER A 60 -2.92 -3.54 -1.88
N LYS A 61 -3.75 -3.92 -2.86
CA LYS A 61 -3.35 -4.01 -4.26
C LYS A 61 -3.50 -2.64 -4.93
N CYS A 62 -2.40 -1.94 -5.13
CA CYS A 62 -2.39 -0.61 -5.73
C CYS A 62 -1.89 -0.66 -7.17
N GLY A 63 -2.49 0.12 -8.05
CA GLY A 63 -2.05 0.26 -9.43
C GLY A 63 -0.75 1.05 -9.50
N ILE A 64 0.18 0.61 -10.33
CA ILE A 64 1.42 1.36 -10.62
C ILE A 64 1.13 2.43 -11.68
N TYR A 65 1.40 3.71 -11.39
CA TYR A 65 1.29 4.77 -12.40
C TYR A 65 2.38 4.58 -13.47
N SER A 66 2.04 3.97 -14.61
CA SER A 66 3.05 3.70 -15.64
C SER A 66 3.45 4.93 -16.45
N GLY A 67 2.76 6.08 -16.36
CA GLY A 67 3.03 7.27 -17.18
C GLY A 67 2.88 7.06 -18.69
N ILE A 68 2.64 5.82 -19.13
CA ILE A 68 2.35 5.46 -20.51
C ILE A 68 0.87 5.73 -20.75
N PRO A 69 0.50 6.61 -21.71
CA PRO A 69 -0.87 6.75 -22.12
C PRO A 69 -1.43 5.40 -22.59
N SER A 70 -2.70 5.14 -22.32
CA SER A 70 -3.44 3.90 -22.61
C SER A 70 -3.33 3.38 -24.07
N SER A 71 -2.72 4.14 -24.99
CA SER A 71 -2.52 3.79 -26.39
C SER A 71 -1.58 2.59 -26.65
N TYR A 72 -0.81 2.12 -25.67
CA TYR A 72 0.00 0.90 -25.80
C TYR A 72 -0.59 -0.34 -25.10
N SER A 73 -1.74 -0.19 -24.41
CA SER A 73 -2.56 -1.33 -23.99
C SER A 73 -3.36 -1.80 -25.20
N SER A 74 -2.87 -2.83 -25.88
CA SER A 74 -3.43 -3.41 -27.09
C SER A 74 -4.77 -4.15 -26.88
N SER A 75 -5.74 -3.54 -26.20
CA SER A 75 -7.14 -3.95 -26.22
C SER A 75 -8.05 -2.74 -26.40
N SER A 76 -8.08 -2.24 -27.63
CA SER A 76 -9.08 -1.33 -28.15
C SER A 76 -10.48 -1.95 -28.07
N ARG A 77 -11.25 -1.61 -27.03
CA ARG A 77 -12.71 -1.52 -27.12
C ARG A 77 -13.12 -0.23 -26.43
N GLU A 78 -13.51 0.72 -27.27
CA GLU A 78 -14.01 2.03 -26.91
C GLU A 78 -15.40 1.89 -26.26
N SER A 79 -15.48 2.15 -24.95
CA SER A 79 -16.68 2.66 -24.28
C SER A 79 -16.31 3.07 -22.84
N GLU A 80 -16.13 4.39 -22.63
CA GLU A 80 -16.39 5.25 -21.43
C GLU A 80 -16.32 4.66 -19.99
N PRO A 81 -15.98 5.43 -18.93
CA PRO A 81 -15.12 6.61 -18.80
C PRO A 81 -13.82 6.30 -18.02
N GLU A 82 -12.81 7.14 -18.24
CA GLU A 82 -11.62 7.50 -17.41
C GLU A 82 -11.27 6.74 -16.11
N PHE A 83 -11.27 5.41 -16.12
CA PHE A 83 -10.50 4.63 -15.15
C PHE A 83 -9.41 3.89 -15.91
N SER A 84 -8.23 4.50 -16.00
CA SER A 84 -7.06 3.89 -16.63
C SER A 84 -6.83 2.52 -16.00
N ALA A 85 -7.18 1.46 -16.73
CA ALA A 85 -6.99 0.09 -16.28
C ALA A 85 -5.49 -0.15 -16.15
N VAL A 86 -4.98 0.00 -14.93
CA VAL A 86 -3.57 -0.25 -14.68
C VAL A 86 -3.33 -1.75 -14.78
N GLY A 87 -2.63 -2.16 -15.85
CA GLY A 87 -2.31 -3.57 -16.09
C GLY A 87 -1.27 -4.14 -15.13
N ALA A 88 -0.59 -3.29 -14.36
CA ALA A 88 0.38 -3.63 -13.35
C ALA A 88 -0.07 -3.18 -11.96
N TYR A 89 0.35 -3.91 -10.93
CA TYR A 89 0.05 -3.57 -9.55
C TYR A 89 1.25 -3.84 -8.67
N GLU A 90 1.24 -3.20 -7.51
CA GLU A 90 2.12 -3.48 -6.39
C GLU A 90 1.30 -3.68 -5.12
N CYS A 91 1.90 -4.33 -4.14
CA CYS A 91 1.28 -4.59 -2.85
C CYS A 91 1.83 -3.58 -1.83
N ILE A 92 0.98 -2.68 -1.35
CA ILE A 92 1.35 -1.57 -0.48
C ILE A 92 0.66 -1.73 0.87
N ASP A 93 1.40 -1.52 1.97
CA ASP A 93 0.79 -1.33 3.28
C ASP A 93 0.24 0.10 3.39
N THR A 94 -1.04 0.25 3.06
CA THR A 94 -1.74 1.55 3.07
C THR A 94 -1.96 2.10 4.47
N MET A 95 -1.60 1.35 5.53
CA MET A 95 -1.70 1.83 6.90
C MET A 95 -0.49 2.68 7.31
N PHE A 96 0.64 2.54 6.62
CA PHE A 96 1.90 3.20 6.96
C PHE A 96 2.65 3.81 5.77
N ASN A 97 2.24 3.52 4.54
CA ASN A 97 2.86 4.12 3.36
C ASN A 97 2.42 5.59 3.18
N LEU A 98 3.39 6.48 2.99
CA LEU A 98 3.16 7.93 2.85
C LEU A 98 2.44 8.31 1.55
N GLU A 99 2.71 7.61 0.45
CA GLU A 99 2.23 7.92 -0.90
C GLU A 99 0.91 7.21 -1.22
N SER A 100 0.42 6.35 -0.33
CA SER A 100 -0.83 5.61 -0.46
C SER A 100 -1.43 5.37 0.93
N CYS A 101 -1.59 6.46 1.68
CA CYS A 101 -2.10 6.40 3.04
C CYS A 101 -3.62 6.28 3.04
N GLY A 102 -4.16 5.30 3.79
CA GLY A 102 -5.60 5.06 3.92
C GLY A 102 -6.25 4.31 2.74
N GLY A 103 -5.53 4.20 1.62
CA GLY A 103 -5.99 3.53 0.41
C GLY A 103 -4.96 3.68 -0.70
N CYS A 104 -5.23 3.15 -1.88
CA CYS A 104 -4.36 3.34 -3.03
C CYS A 104 -4.68 4.68 -3.69
N VAL A 105 -3.66 5.53 -3.94
CA VAL A 105 -3.86 6.76 -4.74
C VAL A 105 -4.31 6.40 -6.16
N VAL A 106 -3.77 5.31 -6.70
CA VAL A 106 -4.22 4.71 -7.97
C VAL A 106 -4.81 3.34 -7.66
N PRO A 107 -6.14 3.18 -7.64
CA PRO A 107 -6.74 1.89 -7.33
C PRO A 107 -6.50 0.88 -8.46
N TYR A 108 -6.21 -0.37 -8.10
CA TYR A 108 -6.19 -1.45 -9.08
C TYR A 108 -7.61 -2.00 -9.29
N THR A 109 -8.17 -1.84 -10.49
CA THR A 109 -9.58 -2.19 -10.77
C THR A 109 -9.80 -3.35 -11.72
N LEU A 110 -8.73 -3.90 -12.29
CA LEU A 110 -8.88 -4.98 -13.26
C LEU A 110 -9.45 -6.25 -12.59
N GLY A 111 -10.68 -6.60 -13.00
CA GLY A 111 -11.41 -7.75 -12.45
C GLY A 111 -12.33 -7.41 -11.27
N LEU A 112 -12.49 -6.13 -10.95
CA LEU A 112 -13.52 -5.62 -10.05
C LEU A 112 -14.78 -5.25 -10.84
N THR A 113 -15.94 -5.39 -10.21
CA THR A 113 -17.20 -4.82 -10.71
C THR A 113 -17.28 -3.33 -10.46
N SER A 114 -18.16 -2.62 -11.14
CA SER A 114 -18.37 -1.17 -10.92
C SER A 114 -18.74 -0.86 -9.48
N ASP A 115 -19.54 -1.71 -8.84
CA ASP A 115 -19.90 -1.56 -7.43
C ASP A 115 -18.66 -1.77 -6.54
N GLU A 116 -17.84 -2.79 -6.79
CA GLU A 116 -16.59 -3.02 -6.05
C GLU A 116 -15.60 -1.85 -6.20
N VAL A 117 -15.56 -1.19 -7.36
CA VAL A 117 -14.74 0.01 -7.58
C VAL A 117 -15.29 1.22 -6.82
N ALA A 118 -16.61 1.37 -6.74
CA ALA A 118 -17.26 2.48 -6.03
C ALA A 118 -17.03 2.42 -4.51
N GLU A 119 -16.84 1.23 -3.96
CA GLU A 119 -16.52 1.00 -2.54
C GLU A 119 -15.02 1.18 -2.21
N LEU A 120 -14.16 1.45 -3.20
CA LEU A 120 -12.75 1.71 -2.95
C LEU A 120 -12.56 3.12 -2.39
N GLU A 121 -12.13 3.19 -1.13
CA GLU A 121 -11.68 4.45 -0.53
C GLU A 121 -10.37 4.91 -1.19
N PRO A 122 -10.31 6.13 -1.76
CA PRO A 122 -9.11 6.64 -2.38
C PRO A 122 -8.02 6.89 -1.35
N GLY A 123 -6.79 6.51 -1.69
CA GLY A 123 -5.62 6.85 -0.91
C GLY A 123 -5.25 8.33 -0.99
N VAL A 124 -4.47 8.78 -0.02
CA VAL A 124 -3.87 10.11 -0.01
C VAL A 124 -2.35 10.00 0.01
N ASP A 125 -1.69 10.79 -0.83
CA ASP A 125 -0.25 11.04 -0.72
C ASP A 125 -0.01 12.15 0.33
N CYS A 126 0.42 11.76 1.52
CA CYS A 126 0.70 12.69 2.61
C CYS A 126 1.88 13.62 2.29
N THR A 127 2.79 13.23 1.38
CA THR A 127 3.96 14.04 1.00
C THR A 127 3.59 15.20 0.08
N ALA A 128 2.48 15.07 -0.64
CA ALA A 128 1.92 16.12 -1.49
C ALA A 128 1.14 17.20 -0.71
N MET A 129 1.02 17.07 0.62
CA MET A 129 0.31 18.05 1.44
C MET A 129 1.02 19.42 1.43
N PRO A 130 0.28 20.52 1.24
CA PRO A 130 0.88 21.84 1.14
C PRO A 130 1.46 22.31 2.48
N HIS A 131 2.61 22.98 2.42
CA HIS A 131 3.27 23.61 3.56
C HIS A 131 3.72 22.66 4.68
N VAL A 132 3.68 21.35 4.46
CA VAL A 132 4.14 20.39 5.46
C VAL A 132 5.61 20.06 5.25
N SER A 133 6.40 20.04 6.33
CA SER A 133 7.81 19.65 6.28
C SER A 133 8.08 18.26 6.85
N ASP A 134 7.18 17.75 7.70
CA ASP A 134 7.28 16.42 8.30
C ASP A 134 5.87 15.82 8.48
N VAL A 135 5.66 14.66 7.85
CA VAL A 135 4.41 13.89 7.87
C VAL A 135 4.68 12.43 8.18
N GLU A 136 3.69 11.78 8.75
CA GLU A 136 3.65 10.34 8.94
C GLU A 136 2.31 9.81 8.44
N CYS A 137 2.32 8.65 7.77
CA CYS A 137 1.10 7.87 7.59
C CYS A 137 1.00 6.89 8.76
N ARG A 138 -0.07 7.00 9.53
CA ARG A 138 -0.29 6.11 10.66
C ARG A 138 -1.73 5.67 10.72
N MET A 139 -1.92 4.35 10.69
CA MET A 139 -3.23 3.73 10.68
C MET A 139 -4.13 4.26 9.55
N GLY A 140 -3.54 4.49 8.38
CA GLY A 140 -4.25 4.99 7.20
C GLY A 140 -4.63 6.46 7.26
N ARG A 141 -3.94 7.27 8.08
CA ARG A 141 -4.16 8.71 8.20
C ARG A 141 -2.86 9.49 8.15
N CYS A 142 -2.90 10.64 7.46
CA CYS A 142 -1.80 11.58 7.45
C CYS A 142 -1.76 12.35 8.78
N ILE A 143 -0.66 12.21 9.51
CA ILE A 143 -0.36 12.96 10.74
C ILE A 143 0.71 13.99 10.41
N VAL A 144 0.36 15.26 10.55
CA VAL A 144 1.30 16.38 10.37
C VAL A 144 2.09 16.59 11.66
N HIS A 145 3.41 16.41 11.60
CA HIS A 145 4.31 16.66 12.73
C HIS A 145 4.85 18.08 12.72
N LYS A 146 5.26 18.57 11.53
CA LYS A 146 5.91 19.88 11.39
C LYS A 146 5.52 20.58 10.08
N CYS A 147 5.31 21.90 10.15
CA CYS A 147 5.13 22.74 8.97
C CYS A 147 6.45 23.32 8.46
N HIS A 148 6.48 23.76 7.21
CA HIS A 148 7.56 24.61 6.71
C HIS A 148 7.62 25.95 7.45
N ALA A 149 8.76 26.62 7.37
CA ALA A 149 8.93 27.97 7.93
C ALA A 149 7.94 28.94 7.27
N GLY A 150 7.39 29.87 8.05
CA GLY A 150 6.32 30.77 7.61
C GLY A 150 4.96 30.09 7.49
N SER A 151 4.79 28.90 8.05
CA SER A 151 3.52 28.20 8.19
C SER A 151 3.37 27.64 9.61
N ARG A 152 2.12 27.54 10.08
CA ARG A 152 1.78 27.08 11.43
C ARG A 152 0.76 25.94 11.37
N ARG A 153 0.82 25.06 12.36
CA ARG A 153 -0.18 24.00 12.55
C ARG A 153 -1.48 24.60 13.09
N VAL A 154 -2.60 24.24 12.47
CA VAL A 154 -3.93 24.60 12.96
C VAL A 154 -4.77 23.34 13.15
N PRO A 155 -5.56 23.24 14.23
CA PRO A 155 -6.43 22.09 14.43
C PRO A 155 -7.57 22.11 13.41
N VAL A 156 -7.85 20.95 12.83
CA VAL A 156 -8.96 20.72 11.90
C VAL A 156 -9.80 19.54 12.37
N LEU A 157 -11.08 19.56 12.04
CA LEU A 157 -11.96 18.40 12.21
C LEU A 157 -12.01 17.64 10.89
N LEU A 158 -11.59 16.38 10.91
CA LEU A 158 -11.65 15.49 9.75
C LEU A 158 -13.10 15.04 9.53
N ALA A 159 -13.44 14.60 8.32
CA ALA A 159 -14.80 14.16 7.97
C ALA A 159 -15.34 13.05 8.88
N ASN A 160 -14.44 12.25 9.46
CA ASN A 160 -14.76 11.15 10.37
C ASN A 160 -14.94 11.61 11.84
N GLY A 161 -14.88 12.92 12.10
CA GLY A 161 -14.99 13.51 13.44
C GLY A 161 -13.69 13.52 14.25
N ASP A 162 -12.60 12.99 13.70
CA ASP A 162 -11.28 13.00 14.34
C ASP A 162 -10.62 14.38 14.32
N ALA A 163 -9.84 14.68 15.36
CA ALA A 163 -9.01 15.86 15.40
C ALA A 163 -7.73 15.64 14.59
N GLY A 164 -7.47 16.54 13.64
CA GLY A 164 -6.27 16.57 12.81
C GLY A 164 -5.54 17.91 12.89
N PHE A 165 -4.45 18.02 12.15
CA PHE A 165 -3.73 19.28 11.97
C PHE A 165 -3.46 19.53 10.50
N GLU A 166 -3.56 20.79 10.10
CA GLU A 166 -3.18 21.28 8.78
C GLU A 166 -2.11 22.37 8.93
N CYS A 167 -1.25 22.50 7.92
CA CYS A 167 -0.28 23.59 7.85
C CYS A 167 -0.84 24.74 7.02
N VAL A 168 -1.01 25.90 7.64
CA VAL A 168 -1.46 27.12 6.97
C VAL A 168 -0.37 28.19 7.04
N PRO A 169 -0.22 29.04 6.01
CA PRO A 169 0.71 30.15 6.06
C PRO A 169 0.48 31.06 7.27
N GLU A 170 1.56 31.66 7.78
CA GLU A 170 1.46 32.69 8.81
C GLU A 170 0.68 33.90 8.27
N GLY A 171 -0.17 34.48 9.11
CA GLY A 171 -1.07 35.58 8.72
C GLY A 171 -2.35 35.14 8.00
N THR A 172 -2.54 33.85 7.67
CA THR A 172 -3.83 33.36 7.17
C THR A 172 -4.90 33.48 8.27
N ILE A 173 -5.88 34.36 8.05
CA ILE A 173 -7.08 34.49 8.88
C ILE A 173 -8.04 33.37 8.48
N LEU A 174 -8.13 32.34 9.33
CA LEU A 174 -9.12 31.29 9.15
C LEU A 174 -10.52 31.88 9.39
N LYS A 175 -11.30 32.01 8.32
CA LYS A 175 -12.73 32.37 8.40
C LYS A 175 -13.47 31.21 9.09
N GLY A 176 -13.55 31.24 10.42
CA GLY A 176 -14.29 30.20 11.16
C GLY A 176 -13.91 30.00 12.64
N GLN A 177 -12.82 30.59 13.14
CA GLN A 177 -12.46 30.53 14.58
C GLN A 177 -12.63 31.88 15.27
N SER A 178 -13.77 32.55 15.05
CA SER A 178 -14.22 33.64 15.92
C SER A 178 -14.77 33.07 17.24
N GLY A 179 -13.96 32.26 17.93
CA GLY A 179 -14.19 31.82 19.29
C GLY A 179 -13.22 32.58 20.17
N VAL A 180 -13.73 33.57 20.88
CA VAL A 180 -13.04 34.44 21.82
C VAL A 180 -12.21 33.61 22.82
N PHE A 181 -10.90 33.49 22.63
CA PHE A 181 -10.00 33.08 23.70
C PHE A 181 -9.71 34.33 24.55
N ASN A 182 -10.56 34.57 25.54
CA ASN A 182 -10.22 35.46 26.65
C ASN A 182 -9.09 34.80 27.43
N PHE A 183 -7.84 35.26 27.21
CA PHE A 183 -6.78 35.10 28.18
C PHE A 183 -7.08 36.04 29.35
N LEU A 184 -7.72 35.51 30.39
CA LEU A 184 -7.65 36.06 31.74
C LEU A 184 -6.47 35.37 32.43
N GLY A 185 -5.45 36.16 32.77
CA GLY A 185 -4.26 35.75 33.50
C GLY A 185 -3.24 36.87 33.49
#